data_AF-A0A8S3FJK3-F1
#
_entry.id   AF-A0A8S3FJK3-F1
#
_cell.length_a   1.000
_cell.length_b   1.000
_cell.length_c   1.000
_cell.angle_alpha   90.00
_cell.angle_beta   90.00
_cell.angle_gamma   90.00
#
_symmetry.space_group_name_H-M   'P 1'
#
loop_
_entity.id
_entity.type
_entity.pdbx_description
1 polymer ?
#
loop_
_entity_poly.entity_id
_entity_poly.type
_entity_poly.pdbx_seq_one_letter_code
_entity_poly.pdbx_strand_id
1 'polypeptide(L)' 'MAATQFKVMGCLNQGNLHIIQLEETTPPFPLLQPVPIVSSLPIQSNPS' A
#
# COMPACT_ATOMS: atom_id res chain seq x y z
N MET A 1 5.32 -3.84 3.90
CA MET A 1 5.70 -2.43 3.69
C MET A 1 4.54 -1.57 4.15
N ALA A 2 4.80 -0.54 4.97
CA ALA A 2 3.77 0.40 5.39
C ALA A 2 3.35 1.29 4.21
N ALA A 3 2.11 1.77 4.21
CA ALA A 3 1.70 2.78 3.24
C ALA A 3 2.44 4.11 3.49
N THR A 4 2.67 4.87 2.42
CA THR A 4 3.33 6.19 2.44
C THR A 4 2.39 7.22 1.80
N GLN A 5 2.35 8.45 2.32
CA GLN A 5 1.54 9.53 1.77
C GLN A 5 2.39 10.48 0.93
N PHE A 6 1.90 10.81 -0.26
CA PHE A 6 2.53 11.77 -1.16
C PHE A 6 1.59 12.92 -1.52
N LYS A 7 2.15 14.10 -1.71
CA LYS A 7 1.49 15.27 -2.30
C LYS A 7 1.89 15.40 -3.77
N VAL A 8 0.93 15.63 -4.65
CA VAL A 8 1.19 15.91 -6.07
C VAL A 8 1.70 17.35 -6.19
N MET A 9 2.89 17.50 -6.76
CA MET A 9 3.53 18.81 -6.97
C MET A 9 3.41 19.30 -8.41
N GLY A 10 3.32 18.38 -9.36
CA GLY A 10 3.22 18.73 -10.77
C GLY A 10 2.91 17.53 -11.64
N CYS A 11 2.47 17.80 -12.85
CA CYS A 11 2.27 16.79 -13.88
C CYS A 11 2.86 17.27 -15.20
N LEU A 12 3.47 16.34 -15.94
CA LEU A 12 3.90 16.53 -17.31
C LEU A 12 3.21 15.47 -18.17
N ASN A 13 2.50 15.91 -19.20
CA ASN A 13 1.81 15.05 -20.14
C ASN A 13 2.43 15.22 -21.52
N GLN A 14 2.88 14.12 -22.13
CA GLN A 14 3.48 14.11 -23.47
C GLN A 14 2.94 12.91 -24.27
N GLY A 15 1.83 13.12 -24.99
CA GLY A 15 1.12 12.04 -25.67
C GLY A 15 0.61 11.01 -24.67
N ASN A 16 1.10 9.77 -24.77
CA ASN A 16 0.76 8.66 -23.88
C ASN A 16 1.68 8.58 -22.65
N LEU A 17 2.67 9.48 -22.53
CA LEU A 17 3.56 9.54 -21.37
C LEU A 17 2.99 10.52 -20.33
N HIS A 18 2.87 10.03 -19.10
CA HIS A 18 2.43 10.81 -17.95
C HIS A 18 3.50 10.73 -16.86
N ILE A 19 4.06 11.86 -16.48
CA ILE A 19 5.02 11.96 -15.37
C ILE A 19 4.36 12.80 -14.28
N ILE A 20 4.30 12.25 -13.06
CA ILE A 20 3.78 12.95 -11.89
C ILE A 20 4.92 13.19 -10.92
N GLN A 21 5.11 14.45 -10.53
CA GLN A 21 6.06 14.82 -9.49
C GLN A 21 5.36 14.71 -8.13
N LEU A 22 5.97 13.94 -7.24
CA LEU A 22 5.45 13.65 -5.90
C LEU A 22 6.43 14.14 -4.84
N GLU A 23 5.89 14.69 -3.75
CA GLU A 23 6.62 15.01 -2.52
C GLU A 23 6.10 14.08 -1.41
N GLU A 24 6.99 13.38 -0.71
CA GLU A 24 6.60 12.56 0.44
C GLU A 24 6.18 13.46 1.62
N THR A 25 5.11 13.07 2.31
CA THR A 25 4.54 13.85 3.41
C THR A 25 4.24 12.98 4.62
N THR A 26 4.31 13.56 5.81
CA THR A 26 3.89 12.88 7.03
C THR A 26 2.36 12.96 7.16
N PRO A 27 1.66 11.82 7.25
CA PRO A 27 0.22 11.81 7.37
C PRO A 27 -0.22 12.32 8.76
N PRO A 28 -1.36 13.03 8.85
CA PRO A 28 -1.90 13.49 10.14
C PRO A 28 -2.41 12.34 11.02
N PHE A 29 -2.62 11.15 10.44
CA PHE A 29 -3.06 9.95 11.13
C PHE A 29 -2.23 8.73 10.65
N PRO A 30 -2.07 7.69 11.48
CA PRO A 30 -1.39 6.48 11.05
C PRO A 30 -2.06 5.84 9.83
N LEU A 31 -1.26 5.51 8.81
CA LEU A 31 -1.75 4.80 7.64
C LEU A 31 -1.99 3.31 7.97
N LEU A 32 -2.94 2.72 7.25
CA LEU A 32 -3.27 1.30 7.38
C LEU A 32 -2.02 0.43 7.22
N GLN A 33 -1.84 -0.50 8.16
CA GLN A 33 -0.82 -1.51 8.06
C GLN A 33 -1.39 -2.75 7.36
N PRO A 34 -0.58 -3.50 6.60
CA PRO A 34 -0.99 -4.80 6.10
C PRO A 34 -1.49 -5.68 7.26
N VAL A 35 -2.67 -6.27 7.10
CA VAL A 35 -3.16 -7.29 8.04
C VAL A 35 -2.25 -8.51 7.89
N PRO A 36 -1.67 -9.05 8.98
CA PRO A 36 -0.91 -10.28 8.91
C PRO A 36 -1.81 -11.39 8.36
N ILE A 37 -1.42 -12.01 7.24
CA ILE A 37 -2.07 -13.24 6.80
C ILE A 37 -1.68 -14.32 7.80
N VAL A 38 -2.59 -14.67 8.71
CA VAL A 38 -2.42 -15.82 9.61
C VAL A 38 -2.52 -17.09 8.76
N SER A 39 -1.38 -17.60 8.32
CA SER A 39 -1.22 -18.89 7.66
C SER A 39 -1.43 -20.04 8.65
N SER A 40 -2.62 -20.17 9.22
CA SER A 40 -2.99 -21.36 10.01
C SER A 40 -4.50 -21.51 10.07
N LEU A 41 -5.10 -21.99 8.98
CA LEU A 41 -6.31 -22.78 9.11
C LEU A 41 -5.87 -24.17 9.60
N PRO A 42 -6.28 -24.62 10.81
CA PRO A 42 -5.97 -25.97 11.24
C PRO A 42 -6.72 -26.95 10.31
N ILE A 43 -5.95 -27.80 9.62
CA ILE A 43 -6.49 -28.99 8.98
C ILE A 43 -7.02 -29.86 10.13
N GLN A 44 -8.34 -30.00 10.24
CA GLN A 44 -8.96 -30.99 11.10
C GLN A 44 -8.53 -32.37 10.60
N SER A 45 -7.50 -32.95 11.20
CA SER A 45 -7.19 -34.37 11.01
C SER A 45 -8.18 -35.17 11.85
N ASN A 46 -9.15 -35.80 11.19
CA ASN A 46 -10.08 -36.72 11.82
C ASN A 46 -9.34 -38.06 12.05
N PRO A 47 -9.14 -38.54 13.28
CA PRO A 47 -8.57 -39.86 13.49
C PRO A 47 -9.62 -40.93 13.16
N SER A 48 -9.23 -41.90 12.34
CA SER A 48 -9.98 -43.14 12.05
C SER A 48 -9.59 -44.24 13.03
#